data_AF-A0A3B9F3A1-F1
#
_entry.id   AF-A0A3B9F3A1-F1
#
_cell.length_a   1.000
_cell.length_b   1.000
_cell.length_c   1.000
_cell.angle_alpha   90.00
_cell.angle_beta   90.00
_cell.angle_gamma   90.00
#
_symmetry.space_group_name_H-M   'P 1'
#
loop_
_entity.id
_entity.type
_entity.pdbx_description
1 polymer ?
#
loop_
_entity_poly.entity_id
_entity_poly.type
_entity_poly.pdbx_seq_one_letter_code
_entity_poly.pdbx_strand_id
1 'polypeptide(L)'
;MTNKLPQEVFPTIETLDDLAKLVDYSFIDTLNCDPDAKENGVDHDPRQVFTGHYVPVNPTPIKDPEYVTHSKNFFRELGFSDKLAQSNDFVRLFSGDTSHVPKPMRTAGWATGYALSIFGTEYYQQCPFQTGNGYGDGRAVSILEAVINGRRWEMQLKGGGRTPYCRGADG
;
A
#
# COMPACT_ATOMS: atom_id res chain seq x y z
N MET A 1 9.54 21.64 -37.69
CA MET A 1 8.66 22.17 -36.64
C MET A 1 8.15 21.00 -35.83
N THR A 2 8.72 20.78 -34.64
CA THR A 2 8.29 19.73 -33.73
C THR A 2 6.95 20.14 -33.12
N ASN A 3 5.87 19.52 -33.59
CA ASN A 3 4.57 19.58 -32.92
C ASN A 3 4.74 19.02 -31.51
N LYS A 4 4.90 19.90 -30.52
CA LYS A 4 4.65 19.54 -29.13
C LYS A 4 3.16 19.26 -29.05
N LEU A 5 2.79 18.00 -28.85
CA LEU A 5 1.46 17.62 -28.40
C LEU A 5 1.06 18.53 -27.23
N PRO A 6 -0.21 18.96 -27.13
CA PRO A 6 -0.65 19.73 -25.98
C PRO A 6 -0.29 18.95 -24.71
N GLN A 7 0.48 19.57 -23.81
CA GLN A 7 0.62 19.02 -22.47
C GLN A 7 -0.77 19.07 -21.85
N GLU A 8 -1.38 17.92 -21.61
CA GLU A 8 -2.58 17.85 -20.79
C GLU A 8 -2.26 18.46 -19.44
N VAL A 9 -2.97 19.55 -19.11
CA VAL A 9 -2.81 20.23 -17.84
C VAL A 9 -3.70 19.50 -16.85
N PHE A 10 -3.12 18.60 -16.09
CA PHE A 10 -3.82 17.96 -14.98
C PHE A 10 -3.98 18.95 -13.82
N PRO A 11 -5.16 19.00 -13.18
CA PRO A 11 -5.36 19.83 -12.00
C PRO A 11 -4.45 19.39 -10.86
N THR A 12 -3.97 20.34 -10.07
CA THR A 12 -3.15 20.05 -8.89
C THR A 12 -4.01 19.39 -7.81
N ILE A 13 -3.49 18.33 -7.20
CA ILE A 13 -4.13 17.58 -6.12
C ILE A 13 -3.73 18.25 -4.81
N GLU A 14 -4.67 18.98 -4.20
CA GLU A 14 -4.41 19.76 -2.99
C GLU A 14 -4.94 19.10 -1.71
N THR A 15 -5.96 18.26 -1.85
CA THR A 15 -6.66 17.61 -0.72
C THR A 15 -6.73 16.10 -0.89
N LEU A 16 -7.05 15.39 0.18
CA LEU A 16 -7.30 13.95 0.11
C LEU A 16 -8.56 13.64 -0.73
N ASP A 17 -9.57 14.51 -0.72
CA ASP A 17 -10.75 14.42 -1.59
C ASP A 17 -10.41 14.53 -3.08
N ASP A 18 -9.42 15.33 -3.44
CA ASP A 18 -8.94 15.39 -4.83
C ASP A 18 -8.27 14.10 -5.25
N LEU A 19 -7.46 13.51 -4.36
CA LEU A 19 -6.83 12.21 -4.59
C LEU A 19 -7.87 11.09 -4.66
N ALA A 20 -8.92 11.16 -3.84
CA ALA A 20 -10.00 10.17 -3.80
C ALA A 20 -10.70 9.98 -5.14
N LYS A 21 -10.82 11.06 -5.93
CA LYS A 21 -11.42 11.02 -7.28
C LYS A 21 -10.59 10.20 -8.28
N LEU A 22 -9.32 9.93 -7.96
CA LEU A 22 -8.36 9.27 -8.85
C LEU A 22 -8.06 7.83 -8.44
N VAL A 23 -8.66 7.34 -7.35
CA VAL A 23 -8.43 5.96 -6.92
C VAL A 23 -9.08 4.97 -7.87
N ASP A 24 -8.37 3.89 -8.12
CA ASP A 24 -8.80 2.81 -8.99
C ASP A 24 -8.13 1.54 -8.48
N TYR A 25 -8.90 0.71 -7.79
CA TYR A 25 -8.43 -0.44 -7.04
C TYR A 25 -8.40 -1.73 -7.88
N SER A 26 -7.93 -1.62 -9.13
CA SER A 26 -7.90 -2.74 -10.08
C SER A 26 -7.21 -3.98 -9.53
N PHE A 27 -6.16 -3.83 -8.72
CA PHE A 27 -5.41 -4.96 -8.17
C PHE A 27 -6.31 -5.85 -7.32
N ILE A 28 -6.99 -5.28 -6.32
CA ILE A 28 -7.86 -6.04 -5.42
C ILE A 28 -9.23 -6.37 -6.04
N ASP A 29 -9.67 -5.62 -7.05
CA ASP A 29 -10.93 -5.87 -7.76
C ASP A 29 -10.84 -6.97 -8.82
N THR A 30 -9.64 -7.23 -9.36
CA THR A 30 -9.47 -8.20 -10.45
C THR A 30 -8.70 -9.45 -10.05
N LEU A 31 -7.87 -9.38 -9.00
CA LEU A 31 -7.11 -10.53 -8.52
C LEU A 31 -7.89 -11.33 -7.47
N ASN A 32 -7.56 -12.61 -7.38
CA ASN A 32 -8.11 -13.50 -6.36
C ASN A 32 -7.50 -13.20 -4.99
N CYS A 33 -8.33 -12.84 -4.01
CA CYS A 33 -7.98 -12.86 -2.60
C CYS A 33 -7.59 -14.30 -2.18
N ASP A 34 -6.67 -14.41 -1.23
CA ASP A 34 -6.38 -15.66 -0.54
C ASP A 34 -7.67 -16.18 0.15
N PRO A 35 -8.04 -17.46 -0.04
CA PRO A 35 -9.28 -18.03 0.48
C PRO A 35 -9.30 -18.17 2.01
N ASP A 36 -8.14 -18.18 2.66
CA ASP A 36 -8.01 -18.26 4.11
C ASP A 36 -7.92 -16.88 4.77
N ALA A 37 -8.07 -15.80 3.98
CA ALA A 37 -8.02 -14.44 4.46
C ALA A 37 -9.22 -14.08 5.35
N LYS A 38 -8.97 -13.27 6.38
CA LYS A 38 -10.03 -12.72 7.23
C LYS A 38 -10.63 -11.47 6.57
N GLU A 39 -11.93 -11.50 6.26
CA GLU A 39 -12.64 -10.39 5.59
C GLU A 39 -12.53 -9.05 6.33
N ASN A 40 -12.38 -9.08 7.67
CA ASN A 40 -12.28 -7.87 8.48
C ASN A 40 -10.89 -7.22 8.47
N GLY A 41 -9.90 -7.79 7.76
CA GLY A 41 -8.53 -7.29 7.65
C GLY A 41 -7.68 -7.44 8.91
N VAL A 42 -8.18 -8.08 9.97
CA VAL A 42 -7.42 -8.36 11.20
C VAL A 42 -6.73 -9.72 11.06
N ASP A 43 -5.74 -9.75 10.16
CA ASP A 43 -5.07 -10.97 9.73
C ASP A 43 -3.57 -10.91 10.04
N HIS A 44 -3.16 -11.45 11.19
CA HIS A 44 -1.79 -11.35 11.70
C HIS A 44 -1.18 -12.71 12.03
N ASP A 45 -1.93 -13.79 11.81
CA ASP A 45 -1.47 -15.16 12.03
C ASP A 45 -0.57 -15.55 10.85
N PRO A 46 0.59 -16.20 11.08
CA PRO A 46 1.46 -16.60 9.99
C PRO A 46 0.72 -17.40 8.91
N ARG A 47 0.95 -17.08 7.63
CA ARG A 47 0.31 -17.76 6.49
C ARG A 47 1.32 -18.32 5.50
N GLN A 48 1.07 -19.53 5.03
CA GLN A 48 1.76 -20.09 3.86
C GLN A 48 1.05 -19.66 2.58
N VAL A 49 1.80 -19.19 1.61
CA VAL A 49 1.31 -18.78 0.29
C VAL A 49 1.19 -20.02 -0.59
N PHE A 50 0.01 -20.64 -0.59
CA PHE A 50 -0.31 -21.75 -1.50
C PHE A 50 -1.15 -21.32 -2.70
N THR A 51 -1.94 -20.26 -2.52
CA THR A 51 -2.83 -19.67 -3.52
C THR A 51 -3.15 -18.24 -3.09
N GLY A 52 -3.97 -17.53 -3.87
CA GLY A 52 -4.29 -16.13 -3.62
C GLY A 52 -3.17 -15.18 -4.04
N HIS A 53 -3.56 -14.01 -4.54
CA HIS A 53 -2.61 -12.97 -4.93
C HIS A 53 -2.38 -11.97 -3.80
N TYR A 54 -3.35 -11.83 -2.88
CA TYR A 54 -3.26 -10.88 -1.78
C TYR A 54 -4.13 -11.29 -0.59
N VAL A 55 -3.87 -10.66 0.54
CA VAL A 55 -4.67 -10.74 1.76
C VAL A 55 -5.09 -9.32 2.17
N PRO A 56 -6.39 -9.06 2.45
CA PRO A 56 -6.83 -7.83 3.09
C PRO A 56 -6.19 -7.67 4.46
N VAL A 57 -5.54 -6.53 4.70
CA VAL A 57 -4.90 -6.22 5.99
C VAL A 57 -5.19 -4.78 6.36
N ASN A 58 -5.63 -4.57 7.60
CA ASN A 58 -5.73 -3.23 8.16
C ASN A 58 -4.33 -2.76 8.59
N PRO A 59 -3.84 -1.61 8.11
CA PRO A 59 -2.62 -1.03 8.65
C PRO A 59 -2.80 -0.72 10.14
N THR A 60 -1.69 -0.74 10.88
CA THR A 60 -1.65 -0.37 12.30
C THR A 60 -1.27 1.11 12.43
N PRO A 61 -2.16 1.99 12.91
CA PRO A 61 -1.83 3.39 13.09
C PRO A 61 -0.68 3.60 14.07
N ILE A 62 0.26 4.47 13.73
CA ILE A 62 1.23 4.98 14.71
C ILE A 62 0.57 6.07 15.57
N LYS A 63 0.95 6.12 16.85
CA LYS A 63 0.46 7.13 17.79
C LYS A 63 1.15 8.47 17.54
N ASP A 64 0.38 9.55 17.55
CA ASP A 64 0.85 10.94 17.43
C ASP A 64 1.80 11.17 16.23
N PRO A 65 1.33 10.92 14.99
CA PRO A 65 2.18 11.02 13.81
C PRO A 65 2.61 12.46 13.52
N GLU A 66 3.90 12.65 13.22
CA GLU A 66 4.47 13.93 12.83
C GLU A 66 5.06 13.86 11.42
N TYR A 67 4.79 14.89 10.61
CA TYR A 67 5.42 15.04 9.30
C TYR A 67 6.91 15.38 9.45
N VAL A 68 7.78 14.61 8.78
CA VAL A 68 9.23 14.85 8.75
C VAL A 68 9.67 15.45 7.41
N THR A 69 9.38 14.77 6.30
CA THR A 69 9.79 15.20 4.95
C THR A 69 9.00 14.49 3.85
N HIS A 70 9.02 15.04 2.64
CA HIS A 70 8.55 14.36 1.42
C HIS A 70 9.44 14.75 0.22
N SER A 71 9.40 13.96 -0.85
CA SER A 71 10.09 14.30 -2.10
C SER A 71 9.27 15.28 -2.92
N LYS A 72 9.69 16.55 -2.96
CA LYS A 72 9.06 17.60 -3.80
C LYS A 72 9.06 17.25 -5.29
N ASN A 73 10.12 16.56 -5.74
CA ASN A 73 10.21 16.10 -7.13
C ASN A 73 9.14 15.06 -7.45
N PHE A 74 8.94 14.09 -6.55
CA PHE A 74 7.94 13.06 -6.76
C PHE A 74 6.51 13.60 -6.60
N PHE A 75 6.29 14.50 -5.64
CA PHE A 75 5.00 15.20 -5.51
C PHE A 75 4.65 15.96 -6.79
N ARG A 76 5.60 16.70 -7.37
CA ARG A 76 5.40 17.35 -8.67
C ARG A 76 5.12 16.37 -9.81
N GLU A 77 5.76 15.20 -9.84
CA GLU A 77 5.46 14.15 -10.84
C GLU A 77 4.03 13.63 -10.70
N LEU A 78 3.54 13.47 -9.47
CA LEU A 78 2.16 13.08 -9.17
C LEU A 78 1.15 14.22 -9.30
N GLY A 79 1.60 15.48 -9.50
CA GLY A 79 0.72 16.64 -9.47
C GLY A 79 0.19 16.97 -8.07
N PHE A 80 0.82 16.47 -7.01
CA PHE A 80 0.48 16.76 -5.62
C PHE A 80 1.03 18.12 -5.21
N SER A 81 0.23 18.88 -4.47
CA SER A 81 0.70 20.08 -3.77
C SER A 81 1.61 19.70 -2.60
N ASP A 82 2.73 20.41 -2.40
CA ASP A 82 3.60 20.21 -1.22
C ASP A 82 2.85 20.43 0.11
N LYS A 83 1.74 21.18 0.09
CA LYS A 83 0.86 21.39 1.26
C LYS A 83 0.09 20.13 1.64
N LEU A 84 -0.23 19.27 0.67
CA LEU A 84 -0.97 18.04 0.91
C LEU A 84 -0.23 17.14 1.90
N ALA A 85 1.10 17.04 1.80
CA ALA A 85 1.95 16.24 2.68
C ALA A 85 1.88 16.64 4.17
N GLN A 86 1.47 17.87 4.45
CA GLN A 86 1.35 18.42 5.80
C GLN A 86 -0.12 18.51 6.25
N SER A 87 -1.07 18.11 5.40
CA SER A 87 -2.47 18.07 5.78
C SER A 87 -2.72 16.93 6.77
N ASN A 88 -3.59 17.17 7.76
CA ASN A 88 -3.89 16.18 8.79
C ASN A 88 -4.39 14.86 8.20
N ASP A 89 -5.20 14.92 7.14
CA ASP A 89 -5.80 13.73 6.52
C ASP A 89 -4.76 12.91 5.75
N PHE A 90 -3.83 13.56 5.06
CA PHE A 90 -2.74 12.86 4.37
C PHE A 90 -1.76 12.25 5.37
N VAL A 91 -1.38 12.99 6.42
CA VAL A 91 -0.53 12.46 7.50
C VAL A 91 -1.20 11.26 8.16
N ARG A 92 -2.51 11.34 8.45
CA ARG A 92 -3.29 10.24 9.01
C ARG A 92 -3.26 8.98 8.13
N LEU A 93 -3.55 9.12 6.83
CA LEU A 93 -3.51 8.00 5.88
C LEU A 93 -2.12 7.34 5.82
N PHE A 94 -1.07 8.14 5.61
CA PHE A 94 0.31 7.64 5.49
C PHE A 94 1.00 7.35 6.83
N SER A 95 0.25 7.37 7.93
CA SER A 95 0.66 6.87 9.25
C SER A 95 -0.16 5.64 9.70
N GLY A 96 -0.95 5.08 8.78
CA GLY A 96 -1.67 3.82 8.98
C GLY A 96 -3.10 3.98 9.51
N ASP A 97 -3.60 5.20 9.72
CA ASP A 97 -5.02 5.41 10.04
C ASP A 97 -5.84 5.70 8.77
N THR A 98 -6.48 4.65 8.28
CA THR A 98 -7.35 4.69 7.09
C THR A 98 -8.83 4.91 7.45
N SER A 99 -9.19 5.07 8.73
CA SER A 99 -10.60 5.04 9.17
C SER A 99 -11.44 6.25 8.73
N HIS A 100 -10.79 7.34 8.31
CA HIS A 100 -11.44 8.60 7.93
C HIS A 100 -11.21 8.98 6.45
N VAL A 101 -10.77 8.04 5.61
CA VAL A 101 -10.54 8.33 4.19
C VAL A 101 -11.86 8.65 3.46
N PRO A 102 -11.87 9.62 2.54
CA PRO A 102 -13.05 9.95 1.75
C PRO A 102 -13.41 8.82 0.77
N LYS A 103 -14.71 8.61 0.52
CA LYS A 103 -15.15 7.69 -0.53
C LYS A 103 -14.67 8.18 -1.90
N PRO A 104 -14.28 7.29 -2.84
CA PRO A 104 -14.36 5.83 -2.79
C PRO A 104 -13.09 5.12 -2.29
N MET A 105 -12.20 5.81 -1.54
CA MET A 105 -11.04 5.16 -0.94
C MET A 105 -11.46 4.01 -0.02
N ARG A 106 -10.63 2.97 0.05
CA ARG A 106 -10.85 1.82 0.94
C ARG A 106 -10.16 2.02 2.28
N THR A 107 -10.82 1.53 3.33
CA THR A 107 -10.27 1.52 4.68
C THR A 107 -9.33 0.34 4.92
N ALA A 108 -9.57 -0.80 4.27
CA ALA A 108 -8.66 -1.94 4.31
C ALA A 108 -7.58 -1.80 3.24
N GLY A 109 -6.33 -2.09 3.61
CA GLY A 109 -5.22 -2.27 2.68
C GLY A 109 -5.07 -3.73 2.26
N TRP A 110 -3.95 -4.06 1.63
CA TRP A 110 -3.59 -5.44 1.31
C TRP A 110 -2.09 -5.71 1.51
N ALA A 111 -1.79 -6.98 1.71
CA ALA A 111 -0.43 -7.53 1.75
C ALA A 111 -0.32 -8.64 0.69
N THR A 112 0.82 -8.70 0.00
CA THR A 112 1.07 -9.66 -1.09
C THR A 112 2.00 -10.77 -0.60
N GLY A 113 1.61 -12.02 -0.86
CA GLY A 113 2.48 -13.18 -0.65
C GLY A 113 3.52 -13.31 -1.76
N TYR A 114 4.77 -13.63 -1.42
CA TYR A 114 5.82 -13.93 -2.40
C TYR A 114 6.85 -14.87 -1.81
N ALA A 115 7.62 -15.59 -2.64
CA ALA A 115 8.72 -16.43 -2.18
C ALA A 115 10.05 -15.68 -2.20
N LEU A 116 11.02 -16.14 -1.39
CA LEU A 116 12.35 -15.54 -1.28
C LEU A 116 13.45 -16.56 -1.57
N SER A 117 14.31 -16.23 -2.54
CA SER A 117 15.60 -16.87 -2.76
C SER A 117 16.71 -15.85 -2.57
N ILE A 118 17.75 -16.19 -1.80
CA ILE A 118 18.91 -15.34 -1.57
C ILE A 118 20.12 -16.08 -2.14
N PHE A 119 20.81 -15.46 -3.11
CA PHE A 119 21.94 -16.07 -3.83
C PHE A 119 21.62 -17.46 -4.44
N GLY A 120 20.40 -17.64 -4.94
CA GLY A 120 19.96 -18.91 -5.54
C GLY A 120 19.59 -19.98 -4.51
N THR A 121 19.63 -19.68 -3.22
CA THR A 121 19.22 -20.60 -2.15
C THR A 121 17.84 -20.20 -1.63
N GLU A 122 16.90 -21.14 -1.69
CA GLU A 122 15.60 -20.97 -1.06
C GLU A 122 15.76 -20.82 0.45
N TYR A 123 15.12 -19.81 1.03
CA TYR A 123 15.39 -19.41 2.40
C TYR A 123 14.32 -19.95 3.36
N TYR A 124 14.55 -21.12 3.95
CA TYR A 124 13.56 -21.76 4.84
C TYR A 124 13.73 -21.39 6.32
N GLN A 125 14.95 -21.03 6.74
CA GLN A 125 15.32 -20.90 8.15
C GLN A 125 14.46 -19.90 8.92
N GLN A 126 14.12 -18.77 8.28
CA GLN A 126 13.29 -17.72 8.86
C GLN A 126 11.80 -17.86 8.51
N CYS A 127 11.40 -18.94 7.84
CA CYS A 127 10.00 -19.26 7.64
C CYS A 127 9.47 -19.99 8.90
N PRO A 128 8.37 -19.53 9.52
CA PRO A 128 7.82 -20.19 10.71
C PRO A 128 7.37 -21.65 10.44
N PHE A 129 7.16 -22.00 9.17
CA PHE A 129 6.77 -23.34 8.73
C PHE A 129 7.95 -24.21 8.28
N GLN A 130 9.16 -23.64 8.15
CA GLN A 130 10.34 -24.31 7.59
C GLN A 130 10.15 -24.86 6.16
N THR A 131 9.22 -24.28 5.39
CA THR A 131 8.89 -24.67 4.01
C THR A 131 9.32 -23.66 2.94
N GLY A 132 9.67 -22.44 3.33
CA GLY A 132 9.90 -21.33 2.38
C GLY A 132 8.65 -20.64 1.85
N ASN A 133 7.45 -21.13 2.20
CA ASN A 133 6.20 -20.58 1.67
C ASN A 133 5.60 -19.47 2.55
N GLY A 134 6.28 -19.02 3.60
CA GLY A 134 5.76 -18.04 4.57
C GLY A 134 6.30 -16.63 4.38
N TYR A 135 6.59 -16.22 3.14
CA TYR A 135 7.10 -14.88 2.81
C TYR A 135 6.05 -14.03 2.10
N GLY A 136 6.31 -12.74 2.06
CA GLY A 136 5.39 -11.74 1.57
C GLY A 136 5.68 -10.39 2.21
N ASP A 137 4.77 -9.45 2.03
CA ASP A 137 4.80 -8.12 2.63
C ASP A 137 4.68 -8.21 4.16
N GLY A 138 5.77 -8.55 4.85
CA GLY A 138 5.74 -8.82 6.29
C GLY A 138 5.71 -7.58 7.18
N ARG A 139 5.96 -6.41 6.59
CA ARG A 139 6.00 -5.10 7.27
C ARG A 139 5.54 -3.97 6.36
N ALA A 140 4.77 -4.32 5.35
CA ALA A 140 4.33 -3.38 4.35
C ALA A 140 2.86 -3.66 4.07
N VAL A 141 2.07 -2.59 3.96
CA VAL A 141 0.66 -2.70 3.63
C VAL A 141 0.39 -1.69 2.53
N SER A 142 -0.15 -2.14 1.42
CA SER A 142 -0.59 -1.26 0.35
C SER A 142 -1.92 -0.63 0.73
N ILE A 143 -1.97 0.70 0.70
CA ILE A 143 -3.10 1.50 1.24
C ILE A 143 -3.81 2.32 0.17
N LEU A 144 -3.24 2.43 -1.02
CA LEU A 144 -3.80 3.21 -2.12
C LEU A 144 -3.40 2.61 -3.46
N GLU A 145 -4.37 2.54 -4.37
CA GLU A 145 -4.14 2.37 -5.80
C GLU A 145 -4.86 3.50 -6.54
N ALA A 146 -4.15 4.21 -7.42
CA ALA A 146 -4.70 5.35 -8.14
C ALA A 146 -4.13 5.48 -9.56
N VAL A 147 -4.92 6.07 -10.46
CA VAL A 147 -4.47 6.45 -11.80
C VAL A 147 -4.27 7.96 -11.83
N ILE A 148 -3.00 8.37 -11.86
CA ILE A 148 -2.57 9.77 -11.78
C ILE A 148 -1.74 10.06 -13.02
N ASN A 149 -2.10 11.13 -13.75
CA ASN A 149 -1.42 11.53 -15.00
C ASN A 149 -1.32 10.38 -16.03
N GLY A 150 -2.38 9.57 -16.12
CA GLY A 150 -2.45 8.41 -17.02
C GLY A 150 -1.57 7.22 -16.62
N ARG A 151 -0.95 7.24 -15.43
CA ARG A 151 -0.13 6.15 -14.89
C ARG A 151 -0.78 5.57 -13.63
N ARG A 152 -0.69 4.25 -13.48
CA ARG A 152 -1.15 3.54 -12.28
C ARG A 152 -0.06 3.56 -11.21
N TRP A 153 -0.45 3.88 -10.00
CA TRP A 153 0.42 3.94 -8.83
C TRP A 153 -0.18 3.11 -7.70
N GLU A 154 0.64 2.23 -7.14
CA GLU A 154 0.40 1.60 -5.85
C GLU A 154 1.23 2.34 -4.80
N MET A 155 0.62 2.72 -3.68
CA MET A 155 1.33 3.33 -2.56
C MET A 155 1.34 2.37 -1.38
N GLN A 156 2.54 1.85 -1.10
CA GLN A 156 2.78 0.89 -0.03
C GLN A 156 3.38 1.57 1.20
N LEU A 157 2.68 1.43 2.33
CA LEU A 157 3.12 1.91 3.63
C LEU A 157 4.05 0.87 4.26
N LYS A 158 5.35 1.13 4.19
CA LYS A 158 6.36 0.35 4.92
C LYS A 158 6.38 0.75 6.40
N GLY A 159 6.36 -0.23 7.29
CA GLY A 159 6.01 -0.04 8.70
C GLY A 159 4.50 0.06 8.94
N GLY A 160 3.69 -0.52 8.05
CA GLY A 160 2.24 -0.54 8.16
C GLY A 160 1.69 -1.49 9.24
N GLY A 161 2.55 -2.12 10.05
CA GLY A 161 2.16 -3.08 11.07
C GLY A 161 2.20 -4.53 10.60
N ARG A 162 1.74 -5.43 11.49
CA ARG A 162 1.78 -6.88 11.27
C ARG A 162 0.86 -7.31 10.15
N THR A 163 1.36 -8.21 9.32
CA THR A 163 0.60 -8.96 8.31
C THR A 163 0.78 -10.47 8.56
N PRO A 164 0.09 -11.35 7.83
CA PRO A 164 0.34 -12.79 7.91
C PRO A 164 1.77 -13.19 7.49
N TYR A 165 2.51 -12.27 6.87
CA TYR A 165 3.86 -12.49 6.36
C TYR A 165 4.95 -11.89 7.27
N CYS A 166 4.60 -11.38 8.45
CA CYS A 166 5.54 -10.79 9.42
C CYS A 166 6.48 -11.82 10.07
N ARG A 167 6.19 -13.13 9.97
CA ARG A 167 7.02 -14.24 10.45
C ARG A 167 7.36 -14.15 11.95
N GLY A 168 6.43 -13.59 12.74
CA GLY A 168 6.60 -13.40 14.20
C GLY A 168 7.33 -12.12 14.60
N ALA A 169 7.68 -11.26 13.64
CA ALA A 169 8.19 -9.91 13.91
C ALA A 169 7.04 -8.93 14.23
N ASP A 170 7.40 -7.68 14.48
CA ASP A 170 6.53 -6.57 14.87
C ASP A 170 5.77 -5.91 13.72
N GLY A 171 6.22 -6.10 12.47
CA GLY A 171 5.57 -5.54 11.27
C GLY A 171 6.08 -4.14 10.98
#